data_AF-A0A0R3QQG6-F1
#
_entry.id   AF-A0A0R3QQG6-F1
#
_cell.length_a   1.000
_cell.length_b   1.000
_cell.length_c   1.000
_cell.angle_alpha   90.00
_cell.angle_beta   90.00
_cell.angle_gamma   90.00
#
_symmetry.space_group_name_H-M   'P 1'
#
loop_
_entity.id
_entity.type
_entity.pdbx_description
1 polymer ?
#
loop_
_entity_poly.entity_id
_entity_poly.type
_entity_poly.pdbx_seq_one_letter_code
_entity_poly.pdbx_strand_id
1 'polypeptide(L)'
;MSEQQTQPQQASSLKRGLVKQVLCGDAIVLQGPPMNGPPKEVTVYLSNVIAPRLAKRPTDTESGKEDEPFAWESREFLRKKLIGQNVVFRCDYTATSGRDHGRIYLGGTNLENSENVTEACVSEGWVEVRLGRVTDEYSTKLLELQEVAKAAKKGKWALEEGNAQQHVRQVKWIIENPRALVDTLKQQKIKAIVEQVRDGSTIRAFLLPDFYYITLMLSGIKAPAIRAGADGRAEDYAEEARYFVECRLLQRDVEIILEGTSNQNFVGSVIHPKGNIAELLLKEGFAKCVDWSIALATSGPEVLRAAEKIAKEKRLRFWRAYQPPNQLDIDKKSFTAKVIEIVMGDALVVQKENGDEMKIWLSSVRPPRLLVHLIVS
;
A
#
# COMPACT_ATOMS: atom_id res chain seq x y z
N MET A 1 -31.26 -28.69 -35.64
CA MET A 1 -30.52 -27.47 -36.01
C MET A 1 -30.98 -26.38 -35.07
N SER A 2 -30.16 -26.06 -34.08
CA SER A 2 -30.49 -25.07 -33.06
C SER A 2 -29.71 -23.81 -33.37
N GLU A 3 -30.40 -22.78 -33.86
CA GLU A 3 -29.85 -21.47 -34.15
C GLU A 3 -29.27 -20.87 -32.87
N GLN A 4 -27.95 -20.74 -32.80
CA GLN A 4 -27.29 -19.95 -31.77
C GLN A 4 -27.41 -18.48 -32.17
N GLN A 5 -28.25 -17.76 -31.42
CA GLN A 5 -28.38 -16.30 -31.48
C GLN A 5 -27.01 -15.66 -31.33
N THR A 6 -26.60 -14.95 -32.39
CA THR A 6 -25.45 -14.05 -32.40
C THR A 6 -25.78 -12.89 -31.46
N GLN A 7 -25.06 -12.78 -30.34
CA GLN A 7 -25.18 -11.60 -29.48
C GLN A 7 -24.73 -10.36 -30.26
N PRO A 8 -25.47 -9.24 -30.22
CA PRO A 8 -25.08 -8.02 -30.91
C PRO A 8 -23.77 -7.49 -30.34
N GLN A 9 -22.81 -7.16 -31.22
CA GLN A 9 -21.60 -6.40 -30.89
C GLN A 9 -22.01 -5.09 -30.20
N GLN A 10 -21.86 -5.02 -28.88
CA GLN A 10 -22.06 -3.80 -28.12
C GLN A 10 -21.09 -2.73 -28.63
N ALA A 11 -21.62 -1.54 -28.96
CA ALA A 11 -20.80 -0.38 -29.35
C ALA A 11 -19.70 -0.16 -28.30
N SER A 12 -18.44 -0.15 -28.74
CA SER A 12 -17.29 -0.10 -27.82
C SER A 12 -17.32 1.18 -26.98
N SER A 13 -17.62 1.04 -25.69
CA SER A 13 -17.60 2.18 -24.77
C SER A 13 -16.16 2.58 -24.45
N LEU A 14 -15.85 3.86 -24.68
CA LEU A 14 -14.57 4.46 -24.27
C LEU A 14 -14.71 4.95 -22.83
N LYS A 15 -13.81 4.49 -21.96
CA LYS A 15 -13.69 4.94 -20.57
C LYS A 15 -12.36 5.68 -20.42
N ARG A 16 -12.33 6.75 -19.62
CA ARG A 16 -11.11 7.46 -19.25
C ARG A 16 -10.88 7.30 -17.75
N GLY A 17 -9.64 7.09 -17.34
CA GLY A 17 -9.31 6.95 -15.93
C GLY A 17 -7.82 7.07 -15.63
N LEU A 18 -7.52 7.38 -14.38
CA LEU A 18 -6.18 7.34 -13.82
C LEU A 18 -5.82 5.89 -13.50
N VAL A 19 -4.62 5.44 -13.85
CA VAL A 19 -4.14 4.11 -13.45
C VAL A 19 -3.74 4.14 -11.99
N LYS A 20 -4.56 3.51 -11.14
CA LYS A 20 -4.34 3.39 -9.70
C LYS A 20 -3.35 2.28 -9.37
N GLN A 21 -3.53 1.10 -9.97
CA GLN A 21 -2.84 -0.12 -9.59
C GLN A 21 -2.72 -1.07 -10.79
N VAL A 22 -1.56 -1.74 -10.92
CA VAL A 22 -1.34 -2.85 -11.84
C VAL A 22 -1.37 -4.16 -11.05
N LEU A 23 -2.37 -5.00 -11.32
CA LEU A 23 -2.57 -6.26 -10.57
C LEU A 23 -1.62 -7.35 -11.06
N CYS A 24 -1.49 -7.50 -12.39
CA CYS A 24 -0.59 -8.41 -13.07
C CYS A 24 -0.28 -7.87 -14.49
N GLY A 25 0.46 -8.63 -15.30
CA GLY A 25 0.90 -8.20 -16.64
C GLY A 25 -0.23 -7.94 -17.67
N ASP A 26 -1.48 -8.18 -17.31
CA ASP A 26 -2.65 -7.99 -18.17
C ASP A 26 -3.90 -7.46 -17.43
N ALA A 27 -3.78 -7.04 -16.16
CA ALA A 27 -4.91 -6.53 -15.38
C ALA A 27 -4.56 -5.23 -14.63
N ILE A 28 -5.38 -4.20 -14.83
CA ILE A 28 -5.14 -2.84 -14.33
C ILE A 28 -6.41 -2.32 -13.64
N VAL A 29 -6.24 -1.64 -12.51
CA VAL A 29 -7.30 -0.87 -11.84
C VAL A 29 -7.24 0.57 -12.30
N LEU A 30 -8.30 1.01 -12.97
CA LEU A 30 -8.54 2.41 -13.30
C LEU A 30 -9.38 3.07 -12.22
N GLN A 31 -9.10 4.34 -11.98
CA GLN A 31 -9.80 5.17 -11.03
C GLN A 31 -10.37 6.40 -11.74
N GLY A 32 -11.65 6.68 -11.50
CA GLY A 32 -12.30 7.91 -11.96
C GLY A 32 -11.88 9.14 -11.17
N PRO A 33 -12.39 10.33 -11.50
CA PRO A 33 -12.14 11.53 -10.70
C PRO A 33 -12.77 11.39 -9.29
N PRO A 34 -12.14 11.96 -8.24
CA PRO A 34 -12.75 12.07 -6.93
C PRO A 34 -13.97 13.00 -7.00
N MET A 35 -15.15 12.46 -6.69
CA MET A 35 -16.44 13.18 -6.74
C MET A 35 -17.16 13.00 -5.41
N ASN A 36 -16.91 13.90 -4.45
CA ASN A 36 -17.57 13.93 -3.13
C ASN A 36 -17.59 12.58 -2.38
N GLY A 37 -16.50 11.82 -2.48
CA GLY A 37 -16.34 10.51 -1.86
C GLY A 37 -15.19 9.70 -2.48
N PRO A 38 -14.99 8.44 -2.07
CA PRO A 38 -14.01 7.55 -2.67
C PRO A 38 -14.22 7.48 -4.19
N PRO A 39 -13.18 7.69 -5.01
CA PRO A 39 -13.33 7.59 -6.46
C PRO A 39 -13.80 6.20 -6.88
N LYS A 40 -14.65 6.13 -7.91
CA LYS A 40 -15.05 4.85 -8.49
C LYS A 40 -13.85 4.16 -9.13
N GLU A 41 -13.72 2.87 -8.85
CA GLU A 41 -12.66 2.02 -9.39
C GLU A 41 -13.24 0.96 -10.31
N VAL A 42 -12.54 0.66 -11.39
CA VAL A 42 -12.88 -0.42 -12.32
C VAL A 42 -11.62 -1.19 -12.67
N THR A 43 -11.68 -2.51 -12.52
CA THR A 43 -10.63 -3.40 -13.00
C THR A 43 -10.90 -3.74 -14.46
N VAL A 44 -9.90 -3.51 -15.30
CA VAL A 44 -9.92 -3.82 -16.73
C VAL A 44 -8.80 -4.79 -17.07
N TYR A 45 -9.00 -5.56 -18.13
CA TYR A 45 -8.07 -6.59 -18.57
C TYR A 45 -7.65 -6.34 -20.02
N LEU A 46 -6.38 -6.58 -20.34
CA LEU A 46 -5.90 -6.51 -21.72
C LEU A 46 -6.53 -7.66 -22.52
N SER A 47 -7.19 -7.35 -23.62
CA SER A 47 -7.76 -8.34 -24.55
C SER A 47 -6.66 -9.01 -25.38
N ASN A 48 -6.96 -10.21 -25.89
CA ASN A 48 -6.12 -10.98 -26.83
C ASN A 48 -4.72 -11.37 -26.32
N VAL A 49 -4.45 -11.25 -25.02
CA VAL A 49 -3.18 -11.64 -24.41
C VAL A 49 -3.37 -12.39 -23.10
N ILE A 50 -2.32 -13.07 -22.67
CA ILE A 50 -2.21 -13.68 -21.34
C ILE A 50 -0.83 -13.36 -20.75
N ALA A 51 -0.81 -12.90 -19.51
CA ALA A 51 0.42 -12.67 -18.76
C ALA A 51 0.81 -13.89 -17.89
N PRO A 52 2.12 -14.10 -17.63
CA PRO A 52 2.55 -15.04 -16.61
C PRO A 52 2.01 -14.63 -15.24
N ARG A 53 1.61 -15.60 -14.41
CA ARG A 53 0.91 -15.38 -13.14
C ARG A 53 1.87 -15.04 -12.01
N LEU A 54 1.55 -14.01 -11.24
CA LEU A 54 2.31 -13.62 -10.05
C LEU A 54 2.09 -14.58 -8.88
N ALA A 55 3.08 -14.58 -7.99
CA ALA A 55 3.08 -15.28 -6.73
C ALA A 55 1.86 -14.91 -5.88
N LYS A 56 1.30 -15.92 -5.22
CA LYS A 56 0.21 -15.76 -4.25
C LYS A 56 0.73 -16.04 -2.85
N ARG A 57 0.49 -15.11 -1.94
CA ARG A 57 0.82 -15.27 -0.53
C ARG A 57 0.04 -16.48 0.05
N PRO A 58 0.69 -17.38 0.81
CA PRO A 58 0.00 -18.44 1.53
C PRO A 58 -1.00 -17.86 2.54
N THR A 59 -2.13 -18.56 2.71
CA THR A 59 -3.11 -18.33 3.78
C THR A 59 -3.21 -19.57 4.66
N ASP A 60 -3.96 -19.49 5.75
CA ASP A 60 -4.19 -20.65 6.63
C ASP A 60 -4.88 -21.82 5.90
N THR A 61 -5.54 -21.55 4.77
CA THR A 61 -6.34 -22.51 4.00
C THR A 61 -5.71 -22.93 2.67
N GLU A 62 -4.81 -22.11 2.11
CA GLU A 62 -4.22 -22.34 0.78
C GLU A 62 -2.71 -22.20 0.83
N SER A 63 -2.00 -23.18 0.25
CA SER A 63 -0.58 -23.04 0.01
C SER A 63 -0.31 -21.88 -0.95
N GLY A 64 0.76 -21.15 -0.68
CA GLY A 64 1.22 -20.07 -1.56
C GLY A 64 1.60 -20.60 -2.94
N LYS A 65 1.64 -19.71 -3.92
CA LYS A 65 2.15 -20.00 -5.26
C LYS A 65 3.34 -19.10 -5.55
N GLU A 66 4.35 -19.64 -6.21
CA GLU A 66 5.46 -18.85 -6.73
C GLU A 66 5.05 -18.09 -7.99
N ASP A 67 5.89 -17.15 -8.42
CA ASP A 67 5.71 -16.50 -9.72
C ASP A 67 5.89 -17.55 -10.83
N GLU A 68 5.09 -17.47 -11.89
CA GLU A 68 5.51 -18.02 -13.18
C GLU A 68 6.69 -17.19 -13.71
N PRO A 69 7.64 -17.79 -14.45
CA PRO A 69 8.79 -17.06 -14.98
C PRO A 69 8.36 -15.79 -15.73
N PHE A 70 9.04 -14.68 -15.45
CA PHE A 70 8.81 -13.34 -16.01
C PHE A 70 7.51 -12.65 -15.56
N ALA A 71 6.74 -13.23 -14.63
CA ALA A 71 5.50 -12.60 -14.15
C ALA A 71 5.76 -11.25 -13.49
N TRP A 72 6.83 -11.16 -12.69
CA TRP A 72 7.20 -9.93 -12.00
C TRP A 72 7.65 -8.84 -12.97
N GLU A 73 8.51 -9.19 -13.91
CA GLU A 73 9.04 -8.28 -14.93
C GLU A 73 7.93 -7.76 -15.85
N SER A 74 7.01 -8.64 -16.25
CA SER A 74 5.81 -8.29 -17.02
C SER A 74 4.94 -7.26 -16.29
N ARG A 75 4.69 -7.48 -14.99
CA ARG A 75 3.96 -6.54 -14.15
C ARG A 75 4.74 -5.22 -13.94
N GLU A 76 6.05 -5.30 -13.73
CA GLU A 76 6.90 -4.12 -13.51
C GLU A 76 7.02 -3.24 -14.75
N PHE A 77 7.00 -3.82 -15.96
CA PHE A 77 6.91 -3.08 -17.21
C PHE A 77 5.65 -2.20 -17.23
N LEU A 78 4.48 -2.78 -16.95
CA LEU A 78 3.23 -2.03 -16.85
C LEU A 78 3.25 -1.02 -15.70
N ARG A 79 3.74 -1.39 -14.51
CA ARG A 79 3.80 -0.50 -13.35
C ARG A 79 4.57 0.78 -13.65
N LYS A 80 5.80 0.63 -14.18
CA LYS A 80 6.68 1.76 -14.50
C LYS A 80 6.11 2.64 -15.61
N LYS A 81 5.37 2.05 -16.54
CA LYS A 81 4.79 2.76 -17.68
C LYS A 81 3.49 3.48 -17.33
N LEU A 82 2.63 2.88 -16.50
CA LEU A 82 1.25 3.30 -16.35
C LEU A 82 0.92 3.96 -15.01
N ILE A 83 1.60 3.65 -13.92
CA ILE A 83 1.14 4.12 -12.60
C ILE A 83 1.10 5.66 -12.52
N GLY A 84 -0.07 6.18 -12.16
CA GLY A 84 -0.32 7.63 -12.09
C GLY A 84 -0.57 8.29 -13.46
N GLN A 85 -0.63 7.55 -14.56
CA GLN A 85 -0.98 8.07 -15.88
C GLN A 85 -2.49 8.06 -16.12
N ASN A 86 -2.99 9.05 -16.86
CA ASN A 86 -4.34 9.03 -17.40
C ASN A 86 -4.35 8.24 -18.72
N VAL A 87 -5.27 7.29 -18.82
CA VAL A 87 -5.38 6.41 -20.00
C VAL A 87 -6.81 6.38 -20.53
N VAL A 88 -6.94 5.97 -21.80
CA VAL A 88 -8.23 5.64 -22.41
C VAL A 88 -8.34 4.12 -22.51
N PHE A 89 -9.41 3.56 -21.96
CA PHE A 89 -9.75 2.15 -22.11
C PHE A 89 -10.88 2.00 -23.12
N ARG A 90 -10.68 1.18 -24.14
CA ARG A 90 -11.70 0.76 -25.09
C ARG A 90 -12.11 -0.67 -24.75
N CYS A 91 -13.34 -0.85 -24.29
CA CYS A 91 -13.85 -2.20 -24.02
C CYS A 91 -14.11 -2.93 -25.35
N ASP A 92 -13.54 -4.12 -25.50
CA ASP A 92 -13.77 -5.02 -26.63
C ASP A 92 -14.92 -5.98 -26.31
N TYR A 93 -14.94 -6.54 -25.09
CA TYR A 93 -16.03 -7.38 -24.59
C TYR A 93 -16.05 -7.44 -23.07
N THR A 94 -17.22 -7.74 -22.50
CA THR A 94 -17.35 -8.11 -21.08
C THR A 94 -17.48 -9.62 -20.98
N ALA A 95 -16.57 -10.28 -20.25
CA ALA A 95 -16.62 -11.72 -20.02
C ALA A 95 -17.87 -12.10 -19.19
N THR A 96 -18.29 -13.36 -19.25
CA THR A 96 -19.41 -13.88 -18.44
C THR A 96 -19.22 -13.70 -16.93
N SER A 97 -17.97 -13.57 -16.47
CA SER A 97 -17.64 -13.20 -15.08
C SER A 97 -17.89 -11.74 -14.73
N GLY A 98 -18.38 -10.91 -15.66
CA GLY A 98 -18.56 -9.46 -15.49
C GLY A 98 -17.27 -8.64 -15.59
N ARG A 99 -16.20 -9.21 -16.18
CA ARG A 99 -14.89 -8.55 -16.30
C ARG A 99 -14.76 -7.91 -17.68
N ASP A 100 -14.42 -6.62 -17.72
CA ASP A 100 -14.21 -5.89 -18.96
C ASP A 100 -12.82 -6.18 -19.53
N HIS A 101 -12.78 -6.73 -20.75
CA HIS A 101 -11.56 -6.96 -21.53
C HIS A 101 -11.50 -5.98 -22.70
N GLY A 102 -10.32 -5.42 -22.94
CA GLY A 102 -10.15 -4.45 -24.00
C GLY A 102 -8.74 -3.88 -24.08
N ARG A 103 -8.63 -2.70 -24.66
CA ARG A 103 -7.35 -2.08 -25.01
C ARG A 103 -7.15 -0.80 -24.22
N ILE A 104 -5.92 -0.62 -23.72
CA ILE A 104 -5.51 0.60 -23.02
C ILE A 104 -4.63 1.42 -23.94
N TYR A 105 -4.95 2.71 -24.04
CA TYR A 105 -4.26 3.69 -24.84
C TYR A 105 -3.62 4.75 -23.92
N LEU A 106 -2.32 4.94 -24.07
CA LEU A 106 -1.51 5.87 -23.28
C LEU A 106 -1.04 7.05 -24.14
N GLY A 107 -1.16 8.26 -23.61
CA GLY A 107 -0.75 9.49 -24.31
C GLY A 107 -1.61 9.78 -25.54
N GLY A 108 -1.13 10.70 -26.39
CA GLY A 108 -1.84 11.12 -27.61
C GLY A 108 -3.03 12.05 -27.35
N THR A 109 -3.51 12.69 -28.42
CA THR A 109 -4.75 13.49 -28.44
C THR A 109 -5.96 12.69 -28.92
N ASN A 110 -5.74 11.58 -29.62
CA ASN A 110 -6.77 10.67 -30.14
C ASN A 110 -6.24 9.22 -30.15
N LEU A 111 -7.10 8.23 -30.43
CA LEU A 111 -6.70 6.82 -30.39
C LEU A 111 -5.65 6.43 -31.44
N GLU A 112 -5.54 7.18 -32.54
CA GLU A 112 -4.61 6.88 -33.65
C GLU A 112 -3.17 7.27 -33.32
N ASN A 113 -2.98 8.31 -32.49
CA ASN A 113 -1.67 8.76 -32.03
C ASN A 113 -1.34 8.36 -30.58
N SER A 114 -2.25 7.65 -29.90
CA SER A 114 -2.00 7.03 -28.61
C SER A 114 -1.21 5.73 -28.77
N GLU A 115 -0.35 5.45 -27.81
CA GLU A 115 0.33 4.16 -27.73
C GLU A 115 -0.65 3.08 -27.23
N ASN A 116 -0.76 1.97 -27.96
CA ASN A 116 -1.51 0.81 -27.52
C ASN A 116 -0.66 -0.04 -26.56
N VAL A 117 -1.07 -0.12 -25.30
CA VAL A 117 -0.33 -0.81 -24.24
C VAL A 117 -0.23 -2.32 -24.49
N THR A 118 -1.27 -2.95 -25.07
CA THR A 118 -1.25 -4.38 -25.39
C THR A 118 -0.18 -4.69 -26.43
N GLU A 119 -0.09 -3.86 -27.48
CA GLU A 119 0.94 -3.99 -28.52
C GLU A 119 2.34 -3.82 -27.93
N ALA A 120 2.53 -2.83 -27.05
CA ALA A 120 3.81 -2.61 -26.36
C ALA A 120 4.23 -3.84 -25.53
N CYS A 121 3.31 -4.42 -24.73
CA CYS A 121 3.59 -5.62 -23.95
C CYS A 121 3.97 -6.83 -24.81
N VAL A 122 3.29 -7.04 -25.94
CA VAL A 122 3.60 -8.14 -26.87
C VAL A 122 4.96 -7.92 -27.55
N SER A 123 5.23 -6.69 -28.01
CA SER A 123 6.47 -6.35 -28.72
C SER A 123 7.73 -6.47 -27.86
N GLU A 124 7.58 -6.37 -26.54
CA GLU A 124 8.65 -6.56 -25.56
C GLU A 124 8.67 -7.98 -24.97
N GLY A 125 7.79 -8.87 -25.41
CA GLY A 125 7.75 -10.27 -24.98
C GLY A 125 7.30 -10.46 -23.53
N TRP A 126 6.50 -9.56 -22.97
CA TRP A 126 6.02 -9.67 -21.58
C TRP A 126 4.73 -10.48 -21.43
N VAL A 127 3.99 -10.64 -22.52
CA VAL A 127 2.74 -11.38 -22.59
C VAL A 127 2.71 -12.23 -23.85
N GLU A 128 1.84 -13.23 -23.87
CA GLU A 128 1.62 -14.10 -25.02
C GLU A 128 0.27 -13.82 -25.66
N VAL A 129 0.22 -13.85 -26.98
CA VAL A 129 -1.01 -13.60 -27.75
C VAL A 129 -1.95 -14.80 -27.58
N ARG A 130 -3.18 -14.52 -27.17
CA ARG A 130 -4.26 -15.50 -27.05
C ARG A 130 -5.31 -15.23 -28.14
N LEU A 131 -5.41 -16.15 -29.09
CA LEU A 131 -6.39 -16.06 -30.17
C LEU A 131 -7.81 -16.34 -29.67
N GLY A 132 -8.75 -15.54 -30.18
CA GLY A 132 -10.18 -15.82 -30.07
C GLY A 132 -10.61 -16.93 -31.03
N ARG A 133 -11.93 -17.17 -31.11
CA ARG A 133 -12.49 -18.13 -32.09
C ARG A 133 -12.33 -17.67 -33.54
N VAL A 134 -12.27 -16.36 -33.75
CA VAL A 134 -12.10 -15.72 -35.06
C VAL A 134 -10.86 -14.84 -34.98
N THR A 135 -9.95 -14.99 -35.93
CA THR A 135 -8.78 -14.13 -36.08
C THR A 135 -9.18 -12.90 -36.86
N ASP A 136 -9.12 -11.74 -36.22
CA ASP A 136 -9.32 -10.43 -36.85
C ASP A 136 -7.98 -9.77 -37.20
N GLU A 137 -8.02 -8.66 -37.95
CA GLU A 137 -6.83 -7.90 -38.35
C GLU A 137 -5.95 -7.51 -37.15
N TYR A 138 -6.58 -7.17 -36.02
CA TYR A 138 -5.86 -6.80 -34.81
C TYR A 138 -5.12 -8.00 -34.18
N SER A 139 -5.75 -9.17 -34.11
CA SER A 139 -5.09 -10.39 -33.63
C SER A 139 -3.92 -10.80 -34.54
N THR A 140 -4.07 -10.64 -35.86
CA THR A 140 -2.97 -10.86 -36.83
C THR A 140 -1.79 -9.92 -36.55
N LYS A 141 -2.05 -8.62 -36.35
CA LYS A 141 -1.01 -7.65 -35.98
C LYS A 141 -0.29 -8.04 -34.67
N LEU A 142 -1.02 -8.52 -33.67
CA LEU A 142 -0.40 -8.99 -32.41
C LEU A 142 0.49 -10.21 -32.63
N LEU A 143 0.08 -11.16 -33.48
CA LEU A 143 0.91 -12.32 -33.83
C LEU A 143 2.21 -11.88 -34.52
N GLU A 144 2.15 -10.95 -35.46
CA GLU A 144 3.34 -10.40 -36.13
C GLU A 144 4.31 -9.77 -35.12
N LEU A 145 3.80 -8.93 -34.21
CA LEU A 145 4.61 -8.34 -33.13
C LEU A 145 5.25 -9.41 -32.24
N GLN A 146 4.51 -10.49 -31.93
CA GLN A 146 5.03 -11.58 -31.13
C GLN A 146 6.15 -12.33 -31.84
N GLU A 147 6.02 -12.60 -33.14
CA GLU A 147 7.08 -13.27 -33.92
C GLU A 147 8.35 -12.41 -33.99
N VAL A 148 8.21 -11.09 -34.10
CA VAL A 148 9.35 -10.16 -33.97
C VAL A 148 9.99 -10.25 -32.59
N ALA A 149 9.19 -10.26 -31.51
CA ALA A 149 9.71 -10.38 -30.14
C ALA A 149 10.41 -11.73 -29.89
N LYS A 150 9.90 -12.83 -30.46
CA LYS A 150 10.53 -14.16 -30.42
C LYS A 150 11.85 -14.19 -31.17
N ALA A 151 11.88 -13.68 -32.40
CA ALA A 151 13.10 -13.62 -33.21
C ALA A 151 14.19 -12.78 -32.52
N ALA A 152 13.79 -11.69 -31.86
CA ALA A 152 14.68 -10.84 -31.08
C ALA A 152 15.00 -11.37 -29.66
N LYS A 153 14.45 -12.54 -29.27
CA LYS A 153 14.60 -13.13 -27.93
C LYS A 153 14.31 -12.12 -26.80
N LYS A 154 13.19 -11.41 -26.88
CA LYS A 154 12.79 -10.42 -25.87
C LYS A 154 11.94 -11.03 -24.75
N GLY A 155 12.05 -10.47 -23.55
CA GLY A 155 11.22 -10.82 -22.41
C GLY A 155 11.19 -12.33 -22.16
N LYS A 156 10.00 -12.93 -22.07
CA LYS A 156 9.82 -14.37 -21.85
C LYS A 156 10.41 -15.24 -22.97
N TRP A 157 10.62 -14.69 -24.17
CA TRP A 157 11.20 -15.41 -25.30
C TRP A 157 12.73 -15.49 -25.24
N ALA A 158 13.36 -14.77 -24.31
CA ALA A 158 14.78 -14.90 -23.99
C ALA A 158 15.09 -16.13 -23.15
N LEU A 159 14.06 -16.85 -22.67
CA LEU A 159 14.22 -17.94 -21.72
C LEU A 159 15.03 -19.09 -22.33
N GLU A 160 16.23 -19.29 -21.80
CA GLU A 160 17.05 -20.46 -22.08
C GLU A 160 16.60 -21.65 -21.20
N GLU A 161 16.75 -22.85 -21.74
CA GLU A 161 16.39 -24.08 -21.05
C GLU A 161 17.18 -24.20 -19.73
N GLY A 162 16.47 -24.45 -18.63
CA GLY A 162 17.05 -24.53 -17.28
C GLY A 162 17.18 -23.21 -16.51
N ASN A 163 16.97 -22.05 -17.14
CA ASN A 163 17.17 -20.73 -16.49
C ASN A 163 15.89 -20.07 -15.95
N ALA A 164 14.75 -20.77 -15.98
CA ALA A 164 13.45 -20.23 -15.58
C ALA A 164 13.43 -19.65 -14.16
N GLN A 165 14.15 -20.29 -13.23
CA GLN A 165 14.17 -19.90 -11.82
C GLN A 165 14.82 -18.52 -11.57
N GLN A 166 15.63 -18.02 -12.51
CA GLN A 166 16.22 -16.67 -12.42
C GLN A 166 15.16 -15.57 -12.54
N HIS A 167 14.01 -15.90 -13.14
CA HIS A 167 12.87 -15.00 -13.35
C HIS A 167 11.71 -15.28 -12.39
N VAL A 168 11.98 -15.98 -11.28
CA VAL A 168 11.01 -16.31 -10.23
C VAL A 168 11.52 -15.71 -8.92
N ARG A 169 10.75 -14.79 -8.32
CA ARG A 169 11.17 -14.14 -7.07
C ARG A 169 11.07 -15.09 -5.90
N GLN A 170 12.08 -15.06 -5.05
CA GLN A 170 12.06 -15.71 -3.74
C GLN A 170 11.42 -14.79 -2.70
N VAL A 171 10.08 -14.70 -2.72
CA VAL A 171 9.33 -13.79 -1.85
C VAL A 171 9.33 -14.28 -0.41
N LYS A 172 9.82 -13.43 0.50
CA LYS A 172 9.83 -13.72 1.94
C LYS A 172 8.56 -13.14 2.58
N TRP A 173 7.51 -13.95 2.60
CA TRP A 173 6.18 -13.58 3.12
C TRP A 173 6.10 -13.48 4.64
N ILE A 174 6.92 -14.28 5.33
CA ILE A 174 7.02 -14.35 6.79
C ILE A 174 8.47 -14.08 7.14
N ILE A 175 8.67 -13.21 8.13
CA ILE A 175 9.99 -12.83 8.62
C ILE A 175 10.04 -13.30 10.06
N GLU A 176 10.82 -14.36 10.30
CA GLU A 176 10.86 -15.03 11.61
C GLU A 176 11.38 -14.11 12.72
N ASN A 177 12.39 -13.30 12.39
CA ASN A 177 12.98 -12.35 13.33
C ASN A 177 12.99 -10.93 12.75
N PRO A 178 11.89 -10.18 12.88
CA PRO A 178 11.81 -8.79 12.41
C PRO A 178 12.89 -7.91 13.03
N ARG A 179 13.24 -8.13 14.29
CA ARG A 179 14.24 -7.31 15.00
C ARG A 179 15.63 -7.49 14.40
N ALA A 180 16.04 -8.73 14.15
CA ALA A 180 17.32 -9.03 13.50
C ALA A 180 17.41 -8.39 12.11
N LEU A 181 16.30 -8.34 11.36
CA LEU A 181 16.29 -7.67 10.05
C LEU A 181 16.53 -6.16 10.19
N VAL A 182 15.89 -5.49 11.16
CA VAL A 182 16.15 -4.06 11.45
C VAL A 182 17.61 -3.84 11.83
N ASP A 183 18.16 -4.67 12.72
CA ASP A 183 19.53 -4.54 13.21
C ASP A 183 20.57 -4.80 12.10
N THR A 184 20.25 -5.70 11.16
CA THR A 184 21.10 -5.99 9.99
C THR A 184 21.13 -4.81 9.02
N LEU A 185 19.98 -4.17 8.80
CA LEU A 185 19.84 -3.07 7.84
C LEU A 185 20.26 -1.71 8.40
N LYS A 186 20.49 -1.60 9.72
CA LYS A 186 21.14 -0.46 10.40
C LYS A 186 20.59 0.92 9.98
N GLN A 187 19.27 1.05 9.88
CA GLN A 187 18.57 2.29 9.47
C GLN A 187 19.04 2.84 8.10
N GLN A 188 19.56 1.99 7.22
CA GLN A 188 19.88 2.39 5.85
C GLN A 188 18.60 2.61 5.04
N LYS A 189 18.73 3.45 3.99
CA LYS A 189 17.68 3.63 2.99
C LYS A 189 17.64 2.41 2.07
N ILE A 190 16.52 1.71 2.07
CA ILE A 190 16.34 0.49 1.28
C ILE A 190 15.34 0.77 0.19
N LYS A 191 15.70 0.48 -1.06
CA LYS A 191 14.76 0.57 -2.18
C LYS A 191 13.58 -0.35 -1.94
N ALA A 192 12.38 0.15 -2.16
CA ALA A 192 11.16 -0.59 -1.93
C ALA A 192 10.05 -0.20 -2.91
N ILE A 193 9.09 -1.10 -3.07
CA ILE A 193 7.86 -0.85 -3.82
C ILE A 193 6.69 -1.01 -2.86
N VAL A 194 5.87 0.03 -2.73
CA VAL A 194 4.66 -0.02 -1.91
C VAL A 194 3.62 -0.87 -2.63
N GLU A 195 3.26 -2.01 -2.05
CA GLU A 195 2.36 -2.98 -2.68
C GLU A 195 0.90 -2.76 -2.26
N GLN A 196 0.68 -2.35 -1.01
CA GLN A 196 -0.67 -2.14 -0.46
C GLN A 196 -0.67 -0.98 0.54
N VAL A 197 -1.76 -0.23 0.60
CA VAL A 197 -2.04 0.72 1.68
C VAL A 197 -3.16 0.13 2.54
N ARG A 198 -2.87 -0.16 3.81
CA ARG A 198 -3.85 -0.75 4.75
C ARG A 198 -4.73 0.33 5.35
N ASP A 199 -4.11 1.42 5.78
CA ASP A 199 -4.72 2.65 6.28
C ASP A 199 -3.74 3.82 6.04
N GLY A 200 -4.08 5.03 6.48
CA GLY A 200 -3.23 6.21 6.28
C GLY A 200 -1.84 6.11 6.91
N SER A 201 -1.61 5.25 7.90
CA SER A 201 -0.33 5.11 8.61
C SER A 201 0.32 3.72 8.49
N THR A 202 -0.31 2.79 7.77
CA THR A 202 0.17 1.42 7.62
C THR A 202 0.17 1.01 6.16
N ILE A 203 1.34 0.62 5.65
CA ILE A 203 1.53 0.14 4.28
C ILE A 203 2.13 -1.26 4.28
N ARG A 204 2.01 -1.97 3.15
CA ARG A 204 2.81 -3.16 2.86
C ARG A 204 3.71 -2.87 1.68
N ALA A 205 4.95 -3.34 1.75
CA ALA A 205 5.95 -3.07 0.74
C ALA A 205 6.87 -4.28 0.53
N PHE A 206 7.41 -4.38 -0.68
CA PHE A 206 8.55 -5.24 -0.96
C PHE A 206 9.84 -4.45 -0.74
N LEU A 207 10.70 -4.91 0.16
CA LEU A 207 12.08 -4.43 0.24
C LEU A 207 12.92 -5.13 -0.84
N LEU A 208 13.70 -4.35 -1.58
CA LEU A 208 14.53 -4.81 -2.69
C LEU A 208 16.01 -4.86 -2.29
N PRO A 209 16.81 -5.76 -2.90
CA PRO A 209 16.46 -6.70 -3.97
C PRO A 209 15.86 -8.02 -3.48
N ASP A 210 15.85 -8.25 -2.17
CA ASP A 210 15.60 -9.57 -1.56
C ASP A 210 14.12 -9.97 -1.40
N PHE A 211 13.20 -9.12 -1.85
CA PHE A 211 11.75 -9.30 -1.82
C PHE A 211 11.16 -9.67 -0.44
N TYR A 212 11.62 -8.99 0.62
CA TYR A 212 10.94 -9.05 1.91
C TYR A 212 9.58 -8.36 1.85
N TYR A 213 8.50 -9.11 2.07
CA TYR A 213 7.15 -8.56 2.10
C TYR A 213 6.79 -8.10 3.52
N ILE A 214 6.99 -6.82 3.79
CA ILE A 214 6.83 -6.26 5.13
C ILE A 214 5.48 -5.55 5.31
N THR A 215 5.01 -5.47 6.55
CA THR A 215 4.00 -4.49 6.98
C THR A 215 4.73 -3.39 7.74
N LEU A 216 4.68 -2.16 7.22
CA LEU A 216 5.35 -0.98 7.78
C LEU A 216 4.30 -0.03 8.38
N MET A 217 4.47 0.30 9.65
CA MET A 217 3.77 1.39 10.33
C MET A 217 4.65 2.64 10.30
N LEU A 218 4.09 3.76 9.86
CA LEU A 218 4.79 5.04 9.82
C LEU A 218 5.15 5.48 11.23
N SER A 219 6.43 5.76 11.47
CA SER A 219 6.91 6.16 12.79
C SER A 219 6.39 7.52 13.22
N GLY A 220 6.17 7.64 14.53
CA GLY A 220 5.70 8.86 15.19
C GLY A 220 4.26 9.25 14.92
N ILE A 221 3.51 8.53 14.07
CA ILE A 221 2.12 8.89 13.73
C ILE A 221 1.15 7.72 13.80
N LYS A 222 -0.14 8.03 13.90
CA LYS A 222 -1.25 7.09 13.72
C LYS A 222 -2.41 7.76 12.99
N ALA A 223 -2.86 7.14 11.91
CA ALA A 223 -4.06 7.52 11.18
C ALA A 223 -5.29 6.76 11.71
N PRO A 224 -6.51 7.25 11.41
CA PRO A 224 -7.74 6.52 11.70
C PRO A 224 -7.79 5.16 11.01
N ALA A 225 -8.35 4.17 11.69
CA ALA A 225 -8.41 2.79 11.20
C ALA A 225 -9.66 2.54 10.32
N ILE A 226 -9.49 1.80 9.20
CA ILE A 226 -10.59 1.47 8.27
C ILE A 226 -11.48 0.32 8.79
N ARG A 227 -10.94 -0.52 9.66
CA ARG A 227 -11.69 -1.57 10.36
C ARG A 227 -11.27 -1.55 11.82
N ALA A 228 -11.95 -0.75 12.62
CA ALA A 228 -11.85 -0.78 14.07
C ALA A 228 -13.09 -1.49 14.65
N GLY A 229 -12.92 -2.21 15.76
CA GLY A 229 -14.03 -2.73 16.57
C GLY A 229 -14.71 -4.01 16.07
N ALA A 230 -15.64 -4.51 16.88
CA ALA A 230 -16.44 -5.71 16.61
C ALA A 230 -17.53 -5.46 15.55
N ASP A 231 -17.87 -4.20 15.27
CA ASP A 231 -18.84 -3.75 14.28
C ASP A 231 -18.22 -3.51 12.89
N GLY A 232 -16.88 -3.45 12.80
CA GLY A 232 -16.13 -3.38 11.55
C GLY A 232 -16.27 -2.06 10.79
N ARG A 233 -16.75 -0.99 11.45
CA ARG A 233 -16.92 0.33 10.84
C ARG A 233 -15.58 1.06 10.76
N ALA A 234 -15.44 1.87 9.72
CA ALA A 234 -14.30 2.76 9.56
C ALA A 234 -14.42 3.95 10.53
N GLU A 235 -13.30 4.33 11.13
CA GLU A 235 -13.21 5.58 11.89
C GLU A 235 -13.36 6.79 10.96
N ASP A 236 -13.80 7.93 11.50
CA ASP A 236 -13.92 9.18 10.74
C ASP A 236 -12.61 9.52 10.01
N TYR A 237 -12.73 9.88 8.73
CA TYR A 237 -11.62 10.19 7.82
C TYR A 237 -10.66 9.03 7.48
N ALA A 238 -10.95 7.78 7.89
CA ALA A 238 -10.06 6.65 7.64
C ALA A 238 -9.91 6.33 6.14
N GLU A 239 -11.01 6.39 5.37
CA GLU A 239 -10.98 6.14 3.94
C GLU A 239 -10.26 7.25 3.18
N GLU A 240 -10.48 8.51 3.57
CA GLU A 240 -9.82 9.68 3.00
C GLU A 240 -8.31 9.69 3.33
N ALA A 241 -7.93 9.30 4.55
CA ALA A 241 -6.54 9.15 4.95
C ALA A 241 -5.84 8.05 4.14
N ARG A 242 -6.50 6.89 3.93
CA ARG A 242 -5.99 5.85 3.04
C ARG A 242 -5.84 6.36 1.62
N TYR A 243 -6.87 7.00 1.08
CA TYR A 243 -6.85 7.54 -0.28
C TYR A 243 -5.72 8.57 -0.47
N PHE A 244 -5.47 9.40 0.54
CA PHE A 244 -4.39 10.38 0.56
C PHE A 244 -3.01 9.73 0.35
N VAL A 245 -2.80 8.55 0.94
CA VAL A 245 -1.57 7.75 0.76
C VAL A 245 -1.58 6.98 -0.56
N GLU A 246 -2.71 6.36 -0.94
CA GLU A 246 -2.81 5.56 -2.17
C GLU A 246 -2.47 6.37 -3.42
N CYS A 247 -3.03 7.57 -3.57
CA CYS A 247 -2.77 8.41 -4.74
C CYS A 247 -1.32 8.89 -4.85
N ARG A 248 -0.55 8.82 -3.75
CA ARG A 248 0.84 9.29 -3.68
C ARG A 248 1.85 8.14 -3.76
N LEU A 249 1.61 7.04 -3.07
CA LEU A 249 2.61 6.01 -2.80
C LEU A 249 2.29 4.63 -3.36
N LEU A 250 1.02 4.26 -3.62
CA LEU A 250 0.67 2.90 -4.06
C LEU A 250 1.43 2.52 -5.34
N GLN A 251 2.20 1.44 -5.34
CA GLN A 251 3.05 0.98 -6.45
C GLN A 251 4.08 1.99 -6.97
N ARG A 252 4.47 2.97 -6.14
CA ARG A 252 5.60 3.86 -6.44
C ARG A 252 6.89 3.25 -5.89
N ASP A 253 8.00 3.54 -6.57
CA ASP A 253 9.34 3.30 -6.06
C ASP A 253 9.63 4.31 -4.94
N VAL A 254 10.03 3.80 -3.78
CA VAL A 254 10.36 4.59 -2.59
C VAL A 254 11.64 4.05 -1.97
N GLU A 255 12.19 4.78 -1.00
CA GLU A 255 13.14 4.20 -0.06
C GLU A 255 12.47 4.08 1.30
N ILE A 256 12.73 3.01 2.03
CA ILE A 256 12.23 2.77 3.38
C ILE A 256 13.41 2.71 4.34
N ILE A 257 13.26 3.36 5.48
CA ILE A 257 14.18 3.24 6.62
C ILE A 257 13.45 2.45 7.70
N LEU A 258 14.02 1.31 8.11
CA LEU A 258 13.49 0.53 9.22
C LEU A 258 14.12 1.03 10.53
N GLU A 259 13.28 1.52 11.44
CA GLU A 259 13.71 2.17 12.69
C GLU A 259 13.45 1.28 13.91
N GLY A 260 12.46 0.39 13.82
CA GLY A 260 12.13 -0.54 14.87
C GLY A 260 11.08 -1.56 14.46
N THR A 261 10.53 -2.24 15.46
CA THR A 261 9.50 -3.25 15.28
C THR A 261 8.40 -3.07 16.32
N SER A 262 7.23 -3.59 16.02
CA SER A 262 6.11 -3.69 16.95
C SER A 262 5.34 -4.95 16.60
N ASN A 263 5.46 -5.98 17.45
CA ASN A 263 5.03 -7.34 17.15
C ASN A 263 5.69 -7.83 15.84
N GLN A 264 4.89 -8.30 14.88
CA GLN A 264 5.35 -8.74 13.56
C GLN A 264 5.44 -7.60 12.53
N ASN A 265 5.10 -6.37 12.91
CA ASN A 265 5.17 -5.21 12.03
C ASN A 265 6.49 -4.46 12.21
N PHE A 266 6.91 -3.77 11.16
CA PHE A 266 8.02 -2.85 11.17
C PHE A 266 7.53 -1.44 11.48
N VAL A 267 8.38 -0.66 12.13
CA VAL A 267 8.18 0.77 12.36
C VAL A 267 9.26 1.51 11.59
N GLY A 268 8.88 2.51 10.81
CA GLY A 268 9.85 3.22 9.99
C GLY A 268 9.31 4.37 9.17
N SER A 269 10.20 4.96 8.39
CA SER A 269 9.94 6.13 7.54
C SER A 269 9.93 5.74 6.06
N VAL A 270 9.05 6.39 5.28
CA VAL A 270 9.04 6.32 3.82
C VAL A 270 9.67 7.59 3.26
N ILE A 271 10.73 7.41 2.48
CA ILE A 271 11.47 8.48 1.82
C ILE A 271 11.04 8.53 0.35
N HIS A 272 10.57 9.70 -0.07
CA HIS A 272 10.19 9.96 -1.45
C HIS A 272 10.60 11.39 -1.84
N PRO A 273 11.10 11.65 -3.06
CA PRO A 273 11.61 12.97 -3.45
C PRO A 273 10.60 14.12 -3.29
N LYS A 274 9.30 13.82 -3.36
CA LYS A 274 8.21 14.81 -3.21
C LYS A 274 7.83 15.12 -1.75
N GLY A 275 8.51 14.53 -0.76
CA GLY A 275 8.32 14.84 0.66
C GLY A 275 8.01 13.63 1.55
N ASN A 276 7.92 13.89 2.85
CA ASN A 276 7.64 12.90 3.89
C ASN A 276 6.12 12.71 4.06
N ILE A 277 5.63 11.49 3.79
CA ILE A 277 4.20 11.18 3.87
C ILE A 277 3.64 11.34 5.30
N ALA A 278 4.43 11.05 6.33
CA ALA A 278 3.98 11.16 7.72
C ALA A 278 3.72 12.61 8.13
N GLU A 279 4.61 13.52 7.73
CA GLU A 279 4.44 14.96 7.94
C GLU A 279 3.21 15.49 7.19
N LEU A 280 3.02 15.09 5.93
CA LEU A 280 1.88 15.51 5.11
C LEU A 280 0.54 15.05 5.72
N LEU A 281 0.48 13.82 6.24
CA LEU A 281 -0.72 13.30 6.92
C LEU A 281 -1.05 14.11 8.18
N LEU A 282 -0.05 14.45 8.99
CA LEU A 282 -0.24 15.27 10.19
C LEU A 282 -0.70 16.68 9.82
N LYS A 283 -0.04 17.32 8.85
CA LYS A 283 -0.32 18.69 8.40
C LYS A 283 -1.74 18.85 7.83
N GLU A 284 -2.24 17.81 7.15
CA GLU A 284 -3.61 17.78 6.65
C GLU A 284 -4.63 17.28 7.69
N GLY A 285 -4.21 16.88 8.89
CA GLY A 285 -5.12 16.41 9.94
C GLY A 285 -5.70 15.01 9.69
N PHE A 286 -5.03 14.18 8.88
CA PHE A 286 -5.36 12.77 8.64
C PHE A 286 -4.66 11.81 9.63
N ALA A 287 -3.78 12.32 10.48
CA ALA A 287 -3.11 11.55 11.51
C ALA A 287 -2.88 12.40 12.77
N LYS A 288 -2.50 11.73 13.86
CA LYS A 288 -2.00 12.32 15.10
C LYS A 288 -0.63 11.75 15.46
N CYS A 289 0.15 12.51 16.21
CA CYS A 289 1.42 12.05 16.75
C CYS A 289 1.21 10.97 17.82
N VAL A 290 2.13 10.00 17.90
CA VAL A 290 2.12 8.95 18.93
C VAL A 290 3.46 8.82 19.63
N ASP A 291 3.45 8.95 20.95
CA ASP A 291 4.68 9.15 21.74
C ASP A 291 5.61 7.93 21.75
N TRP A 292 5.06 6.72 21.71
CA TRP A 292 5.84 5.49 21.82
C TRP A 292 6.79 5.25 20.64
N SER A 293 6.52 5.82 19.46
CA SER A 293 7.35 5.67 18.26
C SER A 293 7.91 6.99 17.72
N ILE A 294 7.54 8.14 18.29
CA ILE A 294 7.96 9.44 17.76
C ILE A 294 9.47 9.67 17.86
N ALA A 295 10.11 9.14 18.90
CA ALA A 295 11.55 9.20 19.07
C ALA A 295 12.32 8.33 18.07
N LEU A 296 11.65 7.37 17.41
CA LEU A 296 12.26 6.52 16.39
C LEU A 296 12.30 7.20 15.02
N ALA A 297 11.42 8.18 14.79
CA ALA A 297 11.22 8.80 13.48
C ALA A 297 12.48 9.53 13.01
N THR A 298 12.94 9.18 11.80
CA THR A 298 14.13 9.79 11.17
C THR A 298 14.01 11.31 11.03
N SER A 299 12.80 11.84 10.85
CA SER A 299 12.56 13.30 10.79
C SER A 299 12.68 14.01 12.13
N GLY A 300 12.75 13.26 13.23
CA GLY A 300 12.71 13.78 14.58
C GLY A 300 11.30 14.16 15.06
N PRO A 301 11.08 14.22 16.38
CA PRO A 301 9.77 14.56 16.96
C PRO A 301 9.31 15.98 16.66
N GLU A 302 10.21 16.95 16.61
CA GLU A 302 9.89 18.37 16.47
C GLU A 302 9.15 18.65 15.16
N VAL A 303 9.63 18.08 14.05
CA VAL A 303 9.02 18.24 12.72
C VAL A 303 7.59 17.70 12.70
N LEU A 304 7.38 16.50 13.27
CA LEU A 304 6.06 15.89 13.33
C LEU A 304 5.10 16.70 14.22
N ARG A 305 5.56 17.14 15.39
CA ARG A 305 4.74 17.97 16.29
C ARG A 305 4.37 19.31 15.67
N ALA A 306 5.28 19.94 14.94
CA ALA A 306 5.00 21.17 14.22
C ALA A 306 3.92 20.95 13.15
N ALA A 307 3.99 19.86 12.38
CA ALA A 307 2.98 19.51 11.39
C ALA A 307 1.60 19.26 12.02
N GLU A 308 1.55 18.51 13.12
CA GLU A 308 0.29 18.28 13.86
C GLU A 308 -0.31 19.58 14.41
N LYS A 309 0.53 20.49 14.91
CA LYS A 309 0.09 21.80 15.44
C LYS A 309 -0.62 22.62 14.36
N ILE A 310 -0.14 22.62 13.12
CA ILE A 310 -0.79 23.31 12.00
C ILE A 310 -2.23 22.80 11.79
N ALA A 311 -2.42 21.48 11.85
CA ALA A 311 -3.75 20.90 11.65
C ALA A 311 -4.70 21.16 12.83
N LYS A 312 -4.18 21.20 14.07
CA LYS A 312 -4.92 21.57 15.28
C LYS A 312 -5.40 23.01 15.23
N GLU A 313 -4.50 23.95 14.92
CA GLU A 313 -4.82 25.39 14.82
C GLU A 313 -5.90 25.66 13.77
N LYS A 314 -5.83 24.95 12.63
CA LYS A 314 -6.79 25.05 11.53
C LYS A 314 -8.03 24.17 11.71
N ARG A 315 -8.12 23.39 12.79
CA ARG A 315 -9.21 22.43 13.07
C ARG A 315 -9.54 21.51 11.89
N LEU A 316 -8.49 20.96 11.26
CA LEU A 316 -8.63 20.13 10.06
C LEU A 316 -9.03 18.69 10.41
N ARG A 317 -10.05 18.16 9.72
CA ARG A 317 -10.48 16.75 9.71
C ARG A 317 -10.57 16.15 11.12
N PHE A 318 -9.60 15.32 11.53
CA PHE A 318 -9.53 14.73 12.87
C PHE A 318 -9.61 15.78 13.99
N TRP A 319 -9.16 17.01 13.74
CA TRP A 319 -9.12 18.12 14.69
C TRP A 319 -10.32 19.08 14.62
N ARG A 320 -11.40 18.76 13.89
CA ARG A 320 -12.59 19.65 13.79
C ARG A 320 -13.19 20.04 15.14
N ALA A 321 -13.22 19.08 16.06
CA ALA A 321 -13.72 19.27 17.43
C ALA A 321 -12.61 19.56 18.46
N TYR A 322 -11.39 19.85 18.01
CA TYR A 322 -10.28 20.11 18.92
C TYR A 322 -10.54 21.36 19.77
N GLN A 323 -10.44 21.19 21.08
CA GLN A 323 -10.42 22.29 22.05
C GLN A 323 -9.01 22.39 22.62
N PRO A 324 -8.34 23.55 22.52
CA PRO A 324 -7.06 23.74 23.18
C PRO A 324 -7.24 23.60 24.70
N PRO A 325 -6.27 23.03 25.43
CA PRO A 325 -6.32 23.01 26.88
C PRO A 325 -6.47 24.45 27.40
N ASN A 326 -7.49 24.72 28.22
CA ASN A 326 -7.60 26.00 28.90
C ASN A 326 -6.40 26.14 29.86
N GLN A 327 -5.66 27.24 29.77
CA GLN A 327 -4.55 27.54 30.71
C GLN A 327 -5.01 27.49 32.19
N LEU A 328 -6.29 27.80 32.45
CA LEU A 328 -6.92 27.73 33.78
C LEU A 328 -7.13 26.31 34.33
N ASP A 329 -7.11 25.28 33.47
CA ASP A 329 -7.28 23.87 33.90
C ASP A 329 -5.95 23.20 34.27
N ILE A 330 -4.81 23.79 33.89
CA ILE A 330 -3.48 23.29 34.29
C ILE A 330 -3.32 23.49 35.81
N ASP A 331 -3.68 24.67 36.32
CA ASP A 331 -3.65 24.98 37.74
C ASP A 331 -4.70 24.18 38.55
N LYS A 332 -5.83 23.78 37.94
CA LYS A 332 -6.82 22.91 38.58
C LYS A 332 -6.44 21.42 38.58
N LYS A 333 -5.53 21.00 37.70
CA LYS A 333 -5.02 19.61 37.62
C LYS A 333 -3.69 19.41 38.31
N SER A 334 -2.97 20.48 38.63
CA SER A 334 -1.88 20.43 39.61
C SER A 334 -2.47 20.39 41.02
N PHE A 335 -2.11 19.36 41.78
CA PHE A 335 -2.44 19.26 43.19
C PHE A 335 -1.21 18.78 43.94
N THR A 336 -1.01 19.28 45.15
CA THR A 336 0.00 18.76 46.06
C THR A 336 -0.60 17.56 46.79
N ALA A 337 0.12 16.46 46.81
CA ALA A 337 -0.27 15.28 47.56
C ALA A 337 0.97 14.56 48.09
N LYS A 338 0.81 13.89 49.22
CA LYS A 338 1.86 13.08 49.83
C LYS A 338 1.86 11.71 49.16
N VAL A 339 3.00 11.27 48.63
CA VAL A 339 3.15 9.88 48.17
C VAL A 339 3.11 8.97 49.40
N ILE A 340 2.18 8.02 49.41
CA ILE A 340 2.01 7.07 50.52
C ILE A 340 2.43 5.65 50.14
N GLU A 341 2.34 5.29 48.85
CA GLU A 341 2.74 3.98 48.36
C GLU A 341 3.30 4.10 46.93
N ILE A 342 4.39 3.36 46.65
CA ILE A 342 4.87 3.13 45.28
C ILE A 342 4.38 1.73 44.89
N VAL A 343 3.41 1.67 43.98
CA VAL A 343 2.82 0.40 43.54
C VAL A 343 3.77 -0.30 42.56
N MET A 344 4.21 0.43 41.53
CA MET A 344 5.09 -0.04 40.45
C MET A 344 5.96 1.13 39.94
N GLY A 345 6.91 0.85 39.04
CA GLY A 345 7.78 1.90 38.49
C GLY A 345 7.07 3.00 37.68
N ASP A 346 5.79 2.85 37.33
CA ASP A 346 4.93 3.86 36.69
C ASP A 346 3.66 4.18 37.48
N ALA A 347 3.45 3.61 38.67
CA ALA A 347 2.21 3.74 39.40
C ALA A 347 2.47 3.99 40.89
N LEU A 348 1.83 5.02 41.44
CA LEU A 348 1.97 5.39 42.85
C LEU A 348 0.62 5.84 43.43
N VAL A 349 0.43 5.62 44.73
CA VAL A 349 -0.73 6.11 45.47
C VAL A 349 -0.32 7.37 46.22
N VAL A 350 -1.10 8.43 46.04
CA VAL A 350 -0.94 9.69 46.74
C VAL A 350 -2.14 9.97 47.64
N GLN A 351 -1.89 10.60 48.78
CA GLN A 351 -2.91 11.14 49.67
C GLN A 351 -2.97 12.66 49.50
N LYS A 352 -4.14 13.17 49.14
CA LYS A 352 -4.43 14.61 49.06
C LYS A 352 -4.54 15.23 50.45
N GLU A 353 -4.49 16.56 50.54
CA GLU A 353 -4.63 17.28 51.82
C GLU A 353 -5.96 17.00 52.56
N ASN A 354 -7.02 16.65 51.83
CA ASN A 354 -8.31 16.27 52.39
C ASN A 354 -8.37 14.82 52.92
N GLY A 355 -7.26 14.07 52.85
CA GLY A 355 -7.18 12.68 53.28
C GLY A 355 -7.52 11.65 52.20
N ASP A 356 -8.04 12.08 51.03
CA ASP A 356 -8.41 11.18 49.95
C ASP A 356 -7.18 10.53 49.31
N GLU A 357 -7.24 9.21 49.14
CA GLU A 357 -6.22 8.45 48.45
C GLU A 357 -6.55 8.29 46.97
N MET A 358 -5.54 8.43 46.12
CA MET A 358 -5.68 8.34 44.68
C MET A 358 -4.47 7.67 44.07
N LYS A 359 -4.73 6.67 43.22
CA LYS A 359 -3.69 6.04 42.41
C LYS A 359 -3.45 6.87 41.15
N ILE A 360 -2.20 7.27 40.92
CA ILE A 360 -1.77 7.99 39.72
C ILE A 360 -0.78 7.16 38.91
N TRP A 361 -0.79 7.39 37.60
CA TRP A 361 0.10 6.75 36.64
C TRP A 361 0.98 7.80 35.98
N LEU A 362 2.28 7.54 35.94
CA LEU A 362 3.22 8.42 35.26
C LEU A 362 3.02 8.31 33.76
N SER A 363 2.80 9.44 33.10
CA SER A 363 2.63 9.50 31.65
C SER A 363 3.94 9.14 30.94
N SER A 364 3.84 8.35 29.88
CA SER A 364 4.95 8.05 28.96
C SER A 364 6.12 7.26 29.57
N VAL A 365 5.86 6.52 30.66
CA VAL A 365 6.81 5.59 31.28
C VAL A 365 6.28 4.17 31.15
N ARG A 366 7.16 3.19 30.92
CA ARG A 366 6.83 1.75 31.06
C ARG A 366 7.92 1.11 31.91
N PRO A 367 7.61 0.61 33.11
CA PRO A 367 8.60 -0.03 33.93
C PRO A 367 8.92 -1.43 33.36
N PRO A 368 10.13 -1.96 33.61
CA PRO A 368 10.43 -3.36 33.33
C PRO A 368 9.42 -4.25 34.05
N ARG A 369 8.79 -5.19 33.32
CA ARG A 369 7.89 -6.16 33.96
C ARG A 369 8.74 -7.20 34.68
N LEU A 370 8.52 -7.38 35.98
CA LEU A 370 9.10 -8.49 36.73
C LEU A 370 8.60 -9.80 36.10
N LEU A 371 9.52 -10.54 35.49
CA LEU A 371 9.30 -11.95 35.16
C LEU A 371 9.23 -12.69 36.49
N VAL A 372 8.02 -12.99 36.96
CA VAL A 372 7.85 -13.95 38.04
C VAL A 372 8.19 -15.31 37.45
N HIS A 373 9.45 -15.75 37.62
CA HIS A 373 9.75 -17.17 37.55
C HIS A 373 9.01 -17.82 38.72
N LEU A 374 7.86 -18.42 38.42
CA LEU A 374 7.27 -19.44 39.28
C LEU A 374 8.27 -20.60 39.33
N ILE A 375 9.18 -20.55 40.30
CA ILE A 375 9.87 -21.74 40.76
C ILE A 375 8.79 -22.53 41.50
N VAL A 376 8.18 -23.48 40.79
CA VAL A 376 7.40 -24.53 41.42
C VAL A 376 8.42 -25.46 42.07
N SER A 377 8.57 -25.35 43.38
CA SER A 377 9.27 -26.32 44.23
C SER A 377 8.38 -27.52 44.53
#